data_AF-A0A524NSR1-F1
#
_entry.id   AF-A0A524NSR1-F1
#
_cell.length_a   1.000
_cell.length_b   1.000
_cell.length_c   1.000
_cell.angle_alpha   90.00
_cell.angle_beta   90.00
_cell.angle_gamma   90.00
#
_symmetry.space_group_name_H-M   'P 1'
#
loop_
_entity.id
_entity.type
_entity.pdbx_description
1 polymer ?
#
loop_
_entity_poly.entity_id
_entity_poly.type
_entity_poly.pdbx_seq_one_letter_code
_entity_poly.pdbx_strand_id
1 'polypeptide(L)'
;MSGFIQAIAAGLLVWLSAAGSVGAEPAPAPGYGAPDFEVPRAGTYDLPVLGKADDAVVLDTRGSKVTLYDNFGDGVAVLSFVYANCADAGGCPLAHFVMRKAAAAVLARDDLREHVRFVSLSFDPSHDTPAEMSRLSAVAPVGAKWSFLTTASESEIAPILAAYGQSITRERNSEGRPSSQIAHVLRVFLIDGGRNIRNIYSSSFLHAATLIADIETVLAGTPKQESESTSSQRFAGGESTALDLVAGARAPGEGLAPVPEPEGDLLTAGKVALGRKLFFDRRLSRNGTVSCAMCHVPAQGFTHNEMATPVGIEGRSVRRNAPSLYNVAYMDLLFHDARESRLEQQVWGPLLANDEMGNPSVGFVIDTINALPDYRGRFEAVFDGLAPSMETLGRALAAYERTLVSGSSAFDRWRYGGEEGALDREAQEGFVLFTGKAKCGACHLVGDRTALFTDQSLHDTGIGYRPPGGVVARRPQMQVAPGQFVTLHPDAGTLPERPADLGRYEISGDPIDRWKFKTPSLRNVALSAPYMHDGSLRTLEDVIAYYNRGGVPHKGLDPLL
;
A
#
# COMPACT_ATOMS: atom_id res chain seq x y z
N MET A 1 -46.22 74.72 -8.03
CA MET A 1 -47.45 73.99 -7.68
C MET A 1 -47.13 72.51 -7.85
N SER A 2 -46.72 71.87 -6.75
CA SER A 2 -47.49 70.79 -6.07
C SER A 2 -47.40 69.47 -6.85
N GLY A 3 -46.91 68.34 -6.35
CA GLY A 3 -46.44 67.96 -5.02
C GLY A 3 -46.14 66.45 -4.99
N PHE A 4 -45.54 66.00 -3.88
CA PHE A 4 -45.57 64.64 -3.28
C PHE A 4 -45.04 63.44 -4.09
N ILE A 5 -43.85 62.91 -3.79
CA ILE A 5 -43.46 61.94 -2.73
C ILE A 5 -43.58 60.45 -3.15
N GLN A 6 -42.43 59.76 -3.00
CA GLN A 6 -42.13 58.32 -2.77
C GLN A 6 -41.32 57.65 -3.91
N ALA A 7 -39.98 57.60 -3.85
CA ALA A 7 -39.09 56.86 -2.95
C ALA A 7 -39.01 55.35 -3.23
N ILE A 8 -38.09 54.94 -4.12
CA ILE A 8 -37.32 53.69 -4.01
C ILE A 8 -35.91 53.98 -4.53
N ALA A 9 -34.97 54.24 -3.61
CA ALA A 9 -33.53 54.22 -3.89
C ALA A 9 -32.99 52.89 -3.38
N ALA A 10 -32.76 51.93 -4.28
CA ALA A 10 -32.01 50.72 -3.97
C ALA A 10 -30.53 51.08 -3.98
N GLY A 11 -29.96 51.23 -2.78
CA GLY A 11 -28.53 51.42 -2.58
C GLY A 11 -27.75 50.18 -3.01
N LEU A 12 -26.80 50.36 -3.92
CA LEU A 12 -25.72 49.42 -4.20
C LEU A 12 -24.85 49.29 -2.93
N LEU A 13 -25.03 48.22 -2.17
CA LEU A 13 -24.10 47.78 -1.15
C LEU A 13 -23.08 46.84 -1.83
N VAL A 14 -21.94 47.41 -2.21
CA VAL A 14 -20.76 46.66 -2.59
C VAL A 14 -20.24 45.97 -1.33
N TRP A 15 -20.51 44.67 -1.19
CA TRP A 15 -19.81 43.81 -0.24
C TRP A 15 -18.43 43.47 -0.82
N LEU A 16 -17.39 44.13 -0.32
CA LEU A 16 -16.02 43.64 -0.46
C LEU A 16 -15.88 42.40 0.42
N SER A 17 -16.11 41.22 -0.16
CA SER A 17 -15.70 39.95 0.44
C SER A 17 -14.18 39.83 0.30
N ALA A 18 -13.44 40.31 1.29
CA ALA A 18 -12.04 39.94 1.48
C ALA A 18 -11.97 38.47 1.93
N ALA A 19 -12.20 37.56 1.00
CA ALA A 19 -11.76 36.18 1.14
C ALA A 19 -10.25 36.16 0.93
N GLY A 20 -9.50 36.42 2.01
CA GLY A 20 -8.08 36.10 2.05
C GLY A 20 -7.94 34.63 1.70
N SER A 21 -7.21 34.34 0.63
CA SER A 21 -6.77 32.99 0.29
C SER A 21 -6.03 32.41 1.49
N VAL A 22 -6.68 31.54 2.25
CA VAL A 22 -6.00 30.65 3.19
C VAL A 22 -5.08 29.80 2.32
N GLY A 23 -3.79 30.11 2.32
CA GLY A 23 -2.80 29.34 1.59
C GLY A 23 -2.89 27.89 2.04
N ALA A 24 -3.08 26.97 1.09
CA ALA A 24 -3.06 25.54 1.37
C ALA A 24 -1.72 25.20 2.04
N GLU A 25 -1.77 24.55 3.22
CA GLU A 25 -0.56 24.03 3.85
C GLU A 25 0.11 23.03 2.89
N PRO A 26 1.44 23.11 2.66
CA PRO A 26 2.14 22.13 1.86
C PRO A 26 2.02 20.73 2.50
N ALA A 27 1.74 19.73 1.67
CA ALA A 27 1.55 18.36 2.13
C ALA A 27 2.82 17.82 2.82
N PRO A 28 2.68 17.20 4.00
CA PRO A 28 3.80 16.80 4.87
C PRO A 28 4.55 15.55 4.40
N ALA A 29 3.90 14.77 3.56
CA ALA A 29 4.41 13.61 2.87
C ALA A 29 3.80 13.65 1.45
N PRO A 30 4.55 13.25 0.42
CA PRO A 30 4.02 13.18 -0.94
C PRO A 30 2.70 12.39 -0.98
N GLY A 31 1.61 13.06 -1.39
CA GLY A 31 0.24 12.52 -1.53
C GLY A 31 -0.55 12.26 -0.25
N TYR A 32 -0.14 12.81 0.90
CA TYR A 32 -1.01 12.85 2.07
C TYR A 32 -2.08 13.96 1.91
N GLY A 33 -3.36 13.57 1.93
CA GLY A 33 -4.52 14.45 1.79
C GLY A 33 -5.60 14.19 2.84
N ALA A 34 -6.81 14.73 2.59
CA ALA A 34 -7.99 14.26 3.31
C ALA A 34 -8.21 12.76 3.03
N PRO A 35 -8.80 11.99 3.95
CA PRO A 35 -9.18 10.60 3.68
C PRO A 35 -10.02 10.55 2.41
N ASP A 36 -9.75 9.58 1.53
CA ASP A 36 -10.55 9.29 0.33
C ASP A 36 -11.81 8.47 0.64
N PHE A 37 -12.07 8.23 1.92
CA PHE A 37 -13.25 7.58 2.47
C PHE A 37 -13.95 8.47 3.50
N GLU A 38 -15.24 8.23 3.71
CA GLU A 38 -15.98 8.87 4.80
C GLU A 38 -15.56 8.26 6.13
N VAL A 39 -15.03 9.10 7.03
CA VAL A 39 -14.63 8.66 8.37
C VAL A 39 -15.88 8.29 9.17
N PRO A 40 -16.00 7.06 9.69
CA PRO A 40 -17.15 6.65 10.48
C PRO A 40 -17.34 7.55 11.70
N ARG A 41 -18.60 7.82 12.05
CA ARG A 41 -18.90 8.61 13.25
C ARG A 41 -18.47 7.84 14.50
N ALA A 42 -17.77 8.53 15.41
CA ALA A 42 -17.32 7.91 16.65
C ALA A 42 -18.48 7.26 17.44
N GLY A 43 -18.24 6.06 17.96
CA GLY A 43 -19.20 5.29 18.75
C GLY A 43 -20.26 4.54 17.94
N THR A 44 -20.26 4.61 16.60
CA THR A 44 -21.19 3.83 15.75
C THR A 44 -20.63 2.46 15.33
N TYR A 45 -19.43 2.12 15.77
CA TYR A 45 -18.73 0.88 15.44
C TYR A 45 -17.93 0.39 16.66
N ASP A 46 -17.51 -0.88 16.64
CA ASP A 46 -16.65 -1.45 17.67
C ASP A 46 -15.26 -1.77 17.09
N LEU A 47 -14.22 -1.47 17.88
CA LEU A 47 -12.84 -1.78 17.55
C LEU A 47 -12.42 -3.03 18.34
N PRO A 48 -12.24 -4.20 17.72
CA PRO A 48 -11.96 -5.43 18.47
C PRO A 48 -10.61 -5.38 19.19
N VAL A 49 -10.43 -6.24 20.19
CA VAL A 49 -9.12 -6.46 20.82
C VAL A 49 -8.25 -7.29 19.87
N LEU A 50 -7.20 -6.67 19.33
CA LEU A 50 -6.25 -7.29 18.41
C LEU A 50 -5.10 -8.01 19.14
N GLY A 51 -4.83 -7.62 20.37
CA GLY A 51 -3.76 -8.15 21.21
C GLY A 51 -3.56 -7.31 22.46
N LYS A 52 -2.60 -7.70 23.30
CA LYS A 52 -2.23 -6.96 24.51
C LYS A 52 -0.96 -6.16 24.27
N ALA A 53 -0.97 -4.88 24.65
CA ALA A 53 0.19 -4.02 24.62
C ALA A 53 1.19 -4.47 25.70
N ASP A 54 2.44 -4.68 25.29
CA ASP A 54 3.51 -5.10 26.20
C ASP A 54 4.04 -3.93 27.04
N ASP A 55 4.52 -4.24 28.25
CA ASP A 55 5.20 -3.28 29.12
C ASP A 55 6.70 -3.51 29.12
N ALA A 56 7.45 -2.42 29.18
CA ALA A 56 8.90 -2.49 29.27
C ALA A 56 9.49 -1.25 29.90
N VAL A 57 10.67 -1.40 30.49
CA VAL A 57 11.47 -0.27 30.96
C VAL A 57 12.15 0.38 29.76
N VAL A 58 11.91 1.67 29.60
CA VAL A 58 12.48 2.52 28.55
C VAL A 58 13.07 3.79 29.18
N LEU A 59 13.75 4.60 28.38
CA LEU A 59 14.37 5.86 28.79
C LEU A 59 13.56 7.04 28.28
N ASP A 60 13.31 8.02 29.16
CA ASP A 60 12.74 9.31 28.77
C ASP A 60 13.80 10.27 28.18
N THR A 61 13.38 11.47 27.78
CA THR A 61 14.27 12.51 27.21
C THR A 61 15.34 13.04 28.17
N ARG A 62 15.26 12.71 29.46
CA ARG A 62 16.27 13.02 30.48
C ARG A 62 17.17 11.82 30.81
N GLY A 63 16.94 10.67 30.16
CA GLY A 63 17.62 9.42 30.45
C GLY A 63 17.13 8.71 31.72
N SER A 64 15.99 9.12 32.26
CA SER A 64 15.38 8.45 33.42
C SER A 64 14.66 7.18 32.97
N LYS A 65 14.78 6.11 33.75
CA LYS A 65 14.04 4.87 33.51
C LYS A 65 12.57 5.06 33.83
N VAL A 66 11.71 4.78 32.87
CA VAL A 66 10.24 4.84 32.95
C VAL A 66 9.64 3.58 32.33
N THR A 67 8.37 3.28 32.57
CA THR A 67 7.69 2.13 31.92
C THR A 67 6.80 2.60 30.77
N LEU A 68 6.53 1.71 29.81
CA LEU A 68 5.57 2.00 28.74
C LEU A 68 4.16 2.21 29.32
N TYR A 69 3.78 1.40 30.31
CA TYR A 69 2.46 1.52 30.95
C TYR A 69 2.26 2.87 31.65
N ASP A 70 3.27 3.41 32.35
CA ASP A 70 3.18 4.74 32.95
C ASP A 70 2.97 5.83 31.88
N ASN A 71 3.57 5.64 30.71
CA ASN A 71 3.46 6.57 29.58
C ASN A 71 2.15 6.43 28.82
N PHE A 72 1.54 5.24 28.81
CA PHE A 72 0.21 5.02 28.25
C PHE A 72 -0.90 5.64 29.14
N GLY A 73 -0.74 5.67 30.46
CA GLY A 73 -1.74 6.22 31.39
C GLY A 73 -3.02 5.37 31.47
N ASP A 74 -4.09 5.84 32.12
CA ASP A 74 -5.29 4.99 32.34
C ASP A 74 -6.36 5.12 31.23
N GLY A 75 -6.14 6.00 30.26
CA GLY A 75 -7.04 6.23 29.14
C GLY A 75 -6.52 5.60 27.85
N VAL A 76 -6.55 6.33 26.74
CA VAL A 76 -6.11 5.86 25.43
C VAL A 76 -4.67 6.29 25.15
N ALA A 77 -3.85 5.38 24.63
CA ALA A 77 -2.51 5.66 24.16
C ALA A 77 -2.38 5.44 22.65
N VAL A 78 -1.70 6.37 21.97
CA VAL A 78 -1.31 6.24 20.56
C VAL A 78 0.20 6.06 20.49
N LEU A 79 0.65 4.85 20.18
CA LEU A 79 2.06 4.47 20.13
C LEU A 79 2.56 4.40 18.68
N SER A 80 3.68 5.05 18.38
CA SER A 80 4.41 4.90 17.12
C SER A 80 5.86 4.53 17.36
N PHE A 81 6.34 3.53 16.62
CA PHE A 81 7.75 3.20 16.52
C PHE A 81 8.41 4.12 15.49
N VAL A 82 9.48 4.80 15.87
CA VAL A 82 10.15 5.81 15.03
C VAL A 82 11.66 5.72 15.11
N TYR A 83 12.37 6.45 14.27
CA TYR A 83 13.78 6.79 14.52
C TYR A 83 14.15 8.11 13.83
N ALA A 84 15.11 8.85 14.38
CA ALA A 84 15.39 10.22 13.92
C ALA A 84 15.97 10.27 12.49
N ASN A 85 16.67 9.21 12.06
CA ASN A 85 17.33 9.13 10.76
C ASN A 85 16.48 8.53 9.64
N CYS A 86 15.16 8.38 9.85
CA CYS A 86 14.26 7.82 8.85
C CYS A 86 14.17 8.68 7.60
N ALA A 87 14.65 8.15 6.46
CA ALA A 87 14.61 8.83 5.17
C ALA A 87 13.32 8.56 4.37
N ASP A 88 12.44 7.68 4.85
CA ASP A 88 11.20 7.33 4.17
C ASP A 88 10.10 8.39 4.44
N ALA A 89 9.72 9.15 3.42
CA ALA A 89 8.67 10.15 3.51
C ALA A 89 7.28 9.54 3.83
N GLY A 90 7.03 8.27 3.52
CA GLY A 90 5.83 7.53 3.89
C GLY A 90 5.88 6.89 5.29
N GLY A 91 7.03 6.97 5.96
CA GLY A 91 7.31 6.39 7.27
C GLY A 91 7.19 7.40 8.41
N CYS A 92 8.25 7.55 9.21
CA CYS A 92 8.26 8.40 10.42
C CYS A 92 7.76 9.85 10.20
N PRO A 93 8.10 10.54 9.10
CA PRO A 93 7.51 11.82 8.70
C PRO A 93 5.98 11.88 8.75
N LEU A 94 5.33 10.90 8.13
CA LEU A 94 3.87 10.82 8.06
C LEU A 94 3.28 10.56 9.45
N ALA A 95 3.87 9.61 10.20
CA ALA A 95 3.44 9.31 11.56
C ALA A 95 3.51 10.54 12.48
N HIS A 96 4.64 11.26 12.48
CA HIS A 96 4.79 12.47 13.28
C HIS A 96 3.80 13.56 12.89
N PHE A 97 3.56 13.76 11.59
CA PHE A 97 2.60 14.75 11.15
C PHE A 97 1.17 14.44 11.62
N VAL A 98 0.73 13.19 11.43
CA VAL A 98 -0.64 12.76 11.78
C VAL A 98 -0.83 12.80 13.28
N MET A 99 0.12 12.26 14.05
CA MET A 99 0.09 12.31 15.50
C MET A 99 0.12 13.76 16.02
N ARG A 100 0.86 14.69 15.38
CA ARG A 100 0.81 16.11 15.75
C ARG A 100 -0.56 16.74 15.52
N LYS A 101 -1.19 16.46 14.37
CA LYS A 101 -2.56 16.94 14.10
C LYS A 101 -3.57 16.37 15.09
N ALA A 102 -3.50 15.07 15.36
CA ALA A 102 -4.35 14.43 16.36
C ALA A 102 -4.09 14.98 17.77
N ALA A 103 -2.83 15.16 18.17
CA ALA A 103 -2.47 15.74 19.46
C ALA A 103 -2.95 17.19 19.63
N ALA A 104 -2.89 18.00 18.57
CA ALA A 104 -3.44 19.36 18.59
C ALA A 104 -4.97 19.36 18.74
N ALA A 105 -5.67 18.45 18.05
CA ALA A 105 -7.12 18.31 18.16
C ALA A 105 -7.55 17.80 19.56
N VAL A 106 -6.83 16.83 20.11
CA VAL A 106 -7.01 16.32 21.48
C VAL A 106 -6.76 17.43 22.49
N LEU A 107 -5.70 18.22 22.33
CA LEU A 107 -5.34 19.30 23.25
C LEU A 107 -6.41 20.41 23.29
N ALA A 108 -7.11 20.63 22.19
CA ALA A 108 -8.19 21.61 22.08
C ALA A 108 -9.50 21.17 22.75
N ARG A 109 -9.57 19.93 23.29
CA ARG A 109 -10.77 19.30 23.83
C ARG A 109 -10.54 18.75 25.23
N ASP A 110 -11.16 19.36 26.23
CA ASP A 110 -10.98 18.97 27.64
C ASP A 110 -11.40 17.52 27.91
N ASP A 111 -12.42 17.03 27.21
CA ASP A 111 -12.92 15.64 27.31
C ASP A 111 -11.93 14.59 26.76
N LEU A 112 -11.00 14.99 25.90
CA LEU A 112 -9.97 14.11 25.34
C LEU A 112 -8.60 14.34 25.98
N ARG A 113 -8.25 15.60 26.26
CA ARG A 113 -6.93 16.02 26.74
C ARG A 113 -6.48 15.30 28.01
N GLU A 114 -7.42 15.02 28.91
CA GLU A 114 -7.08 14.34 30.17
C GLU A 114 -6.89 12.83 29.99
N HIS A 115 -7.51 12.25 28.96
CA HIS A 115 -7.62 10.81 28.77
C HIS A 115 -6.76 10.24 27.63
N VAL A 116 -6.11 11.08 26.82
CA VAL A 116 -5.33 10.62 25.67
C VAL A 116 -3.86 10.96 25.82
N ARG A 117 -2.98 9.99 25.53
CA ARG A 117 -1.53 10.15 25.50
C ARG A 117 -0.94 9.68 24.19
N PHE A 118 0.11 10.36 23.74
CA PHE A 118 0.88 9.98 22.56
C PHE A 118 2.26 9.48 22.98
N VAL A 119 2.76 8.46 22.31
CA VAL A 119 4.07 7.86 22.60
C VAL A 119 4.82 7.64 21.30
N SER A 120 5.99 8.24 21.17
CA SER A 120 6.95 7.96 20.11
C SER A 120 8.14 7.22 20.71
N LEU A 121 8.29 5.94 20.38
CA LEU A 121 9.37 5.09 20.87
C LEU A 121 10.39 4.85 19.76
N SER A 122 11.63 5.26 20.00
CA SER A 122 12.72 4.97 19.08
C SER A 122 13.13 3.50 19.13
N PHE A 123 13.43 2.94 17.96
CA PHE A 123 14.06 1.62 17.84
C PHE A 123 15.53 1.66 17.39
N ASP A 124 16.14 2.85 17.34
CA ASP A 124 17.56 3.02 17.03
C ASP A 124 18.33 3.63 18.21
N PRO A 125 18.40 2.96 19.37
CA PRO A 125 18.98 3.53 20.60
C PRO A 125 20.48 3.89 20.48
N SER A 126 21.17 3.41 19.45
CA SER A 126 22.56 3.76 19.15
C SER A 126 22.72 5.17 18.57
N HIS A 127 21.67 5.73 17.95
CA HIS A 127 21.67 7.10 17.41
C HIS A 127 20.63 8.00 18.10
N ASP A 128 19.51 7.43 18.53
CA ASP A 128 18.41 8.15 19.17
C ASP A 128 18.55 8.12 20.69
N THR A 129 19.61 8.77 21.18
CA THR A 129 19.85 8.95 22.61
C THR A 129 18.75 9.79 23.26
N PRO A 130 18.60 9.79 24.60
CA PRO A 130 17.68 10.70 25.29
C PRO A 130 17.78 12.17 24.86
N ALA A 131 19.00 12.64 24.55
CA ALA A 131 19.23 13.99 24.07
C ALA A 131 18.67 14.22 22.65
N GLU A 132 18.78 13.25 21.75
CA GLU A 132 18.18 13.34 20.41
C GLU A 132 16.66 13.22 20.47
N MET A 133 16.13 12.33 21.31
CA MET A 133 14.68 12.26 21.56
C MET A 133 14.13 13.55 22.16
N SER A 134 14.92 14.24 22.99
CA SER A 134 14.59 15.58 23.49
C SER A 134 14.48 16.61 22.36
N ARG A 135 15.39 16.58 21.38
CA ARG A 135 15.28 17.44 20.17
C ARG A 135 14.06 17.08 19.34
N LEU A 136 13.80 15.79 19.13
CA LEU A 136 12.64 15.31 18.38
C LEU A 136 11.32 15.74 19.03
N SER A 137 11.28 15.86 20.36
CA SER A 137 10.08 16.27 21.09
C SER A 137 9.52 17.65 20.69
N ALA A 138 10.33 18.49 20.03
CA ALA A 138 9.89 19.78 19.49
C ALA A 138 8.76 19.66 18.45
N VAL A 139 8.51 18.47 17.88
CA VAL A 139 7.37 18.24 16.98
C VAL A 139 6.02 18.23 17.70
N ALA A 140 6.00 18.00 19.02
CA ALA A 140 4.77 17.92 19.79
C ALA A 140 4.19 19.33 20.04
N PRO A 141 2.86 19.51 19.95
CA PRO A 141 2.22 20.76 20.34
C PRO A 141 2.49 21.07 21.82
N VAL A 142 2.81 22.32 22.13
CA VAL A 142 3.07 22.75 23.52
C VAL A 142 1.86 22.44 24.40
N GLY A 143 2.05 21.62 25.44
CA GLY A 143 1.00 21.21 26.39
C GLY A 143 0.31 19.88 26.06
N ALA A 144 0.62 19.25 24.92
CA ALA A 144 0.16 17.89 24.61
C ALA A 144 0.87 16.86 25.51
N LYS A 145 0.13 15.84 25.96
CA LYS A 145 0.69 14.69 26.69
C LYS A 145 1.35 13.72 25.70
N TRP A 146 2.55 14.04 25.23
CA TRP A 146 3.32 13.24 24.27
C TRP A 146 4.71 12.89 24.81
N SER A 147 4.98 11.60 25.00
CA SER A 147 6.27 11.07 25.44
C SER A 147 7.14 10.65 24.26
N PHE A 148 8.44 10.99 24.34
CA PHE A 148 9.48 10.60 23.38
C PHE A 148 10.48 9.71 24.11
N LEU A 149 10.56 8.45 23.72
CA LEU A 149 11.21 7.39 24.48
C LEU A 149 12.25 6.67 23.62
N THR A 150 13.26 6.09 24.25
CA THR A 150 14.28 5.22 23.63
C THR A 150 14.65 4.10 24.60
N THR A 151 15.55 3.19 24.25
CA THR A 151 16.10 2.19 25.18
C THR A 151 17.59 2.41 25.41
N ALA A 152 18.18 1.72 26.40
CA ALA A 152 19.63 1.83 26.61
C ALA A 152 20.45 1.10 25.53
N SER A 153 19.83 0.13 24.83
CA SER A 153 20.51 -0.69 23.84
C SER A 153 19.55 -1.41 22.88
N GLU A 154 20.10 -1.91 21.77
CA GLU A 154 19.36 -2.73 20.80
C GLU A 154 18.79 -4.02 21.43
N SER A 155 19.51 -4.63 22.37
CA SER A 155 19.03 -5.83 23.07
C SER A 155 17.83 -5.55 23.97
N GLU A 156 17.67 -4.32 24.44
CA GLU A 156 16.53 -3.92 25.27
C GLU A 156 15.29 -3.56 24.44
N ILE A 157 15.46 -3.02 23.23
CA ILE A 157 14.31 -2.73 22.34
C ILE A 157 13.82 -3.98 21.59
N ALA A 158 14.71 -4.93 21.28
CA ALA A 158 14.37 -6.15 20.54
C ALA A 158 13.14 -6.93 21.07
N PRO A 159 13.00 -7.21 22.38
CA PRO A 159 11.82 -7.90 22.90
C PRO A 159 10.53 -7.08 22.75
N ILE A 160 10.62 -5.75 22.90
CA ILE A 160 9.50 -4.83 22.70
C ILE A 160 9.04 -4.90 21.24
N LEU A 161 9.97 -4.79 20.29
CA LEU A 161 9.67 -4.91 18.87
C LEU A 161 8.99 -6.24 18.52
N ALA A 162 9.49 -7.34 19.07
CA ALA A 162 8.89 -8.66 18.87
C ALA A 162 7.45 -8.72 19.40
N ALA A 163 7.18 -8.17 20.59
CA ALA A 163 5.85 -8.18 21.19
C ALA A 163 4.82 -7.37 20.38
N TYR A 164 5.25 -6.29 19.74
CA TYR A 164 4.41 -5.48 18.83
C TYR A 164 4.50 -5.95 17.36
N GLY A 165 5.17 -7.07 17.08
CA GLY A 165 5.36 -7.61 15.74
C GLY A 165 6.13 -6.69 14.78
N GLN A 166 6.88 -5.72 15.31
CA GLN A 166 7.58 -4.67 14.58
C GLN A 166 8.96 -5.16 14.13
N SER A 167 9.04 -5.79 12.96
CA SER A 167 10.33 -6.20 12.39
C SER A 167 11.12 -5.00 11.87
N ILE A 168 12.42 -4.98 12.18
CA ILE A 168 13.36 -3.99 11.69
C ILE A 168 14.56 -4.68 11.03
N THR A 169 15.07 -4.12 9.95
CA THR A 169 16.30 -4.59 9.29
C THR A 169 17.24 -3.41 9.07
N ARG A 170 18.47 -3.50 9.59
CA ARG A 170 19.52 -2.53 9.26
C ARG A 170 19.97 -2.78 7.82
N GLU A 171 19.80 -1.78 6.97
CA GLU A 171 20.24 -1.87 5.57
C GLU A 171 21.76 -1.99 5.51
N ARG A 172 22.28 -2.59 4.44
CA ARG A 172 23.72 -2.59 4.13
C ARG A 172 23.95 -1.71 2.92
N ASN A 173 25.02 -0.93 2.95
CA ASN A 173 25.42 -0.14 1.79
C ASN A 173 25.93 -1.05 0.66
N SER A 174 26.23 -0.46 -0.50
CA SER A 174 26.75 -1.16 -1.69
C SER A 174 28.08 -1.91 -1.47
N GLU A 175 28.79 -1.63 -0.37
CA GLU A 175 30.04 -2.28 0.03
C GLU A 175 29.83 -3.37 1.11
N GLY A 176 28.57 -3.67 1.46
CA GLY A 176 28.20 -4.67 2.47
C GLY A 176 28.35 -4.21 3.93
N ARG A 177 28.69 -2.94 4.18
CA ARG A 177 28.82 -2.35 5.52
C ARG A 177 27.45 -1.93 6.07
N PRO A 178 27.22 -1.99 7.40
CA PRO A 178 25.96 -1.55 7.99
C PRO A 178 25.68 -0.07 7.68
N SER A 179 24.47 0.21 7.20
CA SER A 179 23.92 1.56 6.99
C SER A 179 23.28 2.08 8.28
N SER A 180 23.15 3.41 8.40
CA SER A 180 22.31 4.05 9.42
C SER A 180 20.82 3.97 9.10
N GLN A 181 20.45 3.51 7.90
CA GLN A 181 19.06 3.27 7.53
C GLN A 181 18.55 1.96 8.12
N ILE A 182 17.34 2.03 8.67
CA ILE A 182 16.61 0.89 9.20
C ILE A 182 15.31 0.77 8.41
N ALA A 183 15.18 -0.33 7.66
CA ALA A 183 13.96 -0.68 6.98
C ALA A 183 12.96 -1.27 7.98
N HIS A 184 11.74 -0.75 7.99
CA HIS A 184 10.65 -1.23 8.83
C HIS A 184 9.31 -0.83 8.23
N VAL A 185 8.24 -1.51 8.64
CA VAL A 185 6.88 -1.12 8.27
C VAL A 185 6.39 -0.03 9.21
N LEU A 186 5.78 1.03 8.69
CA LEU A 186 5.09 2.02 9.53
C LEU A 186 3.89 1.37 10.22
N ARG A 187 3.84 1.48 11.55
CA ARG A 187 2.70 1.08 12.35
C ARG A 187 2.48 2.07 13.48
N VAL A 188 1.26 2.56 13.58
CA VAL A 188 0.79 3.31 14.74
C VAL A 188 -0.27 2.46 15.44
N PHE A 189 -0.15 2.31 16.75
CA PHE A 189 -1.01 1.45 17.56
C PHE A 189 -1.95 2.31 18.39
N LEU A 190 -3.24 1.98 18.36
CA LEU A 190 -4.24 2.50 19.31
C LEU A 190 -4.38 1.52 20.46
N ILE A 191 -4.15 1.97 21.69
CA ILE A 191 -4.16 1.15 22.89
C ILE A 191 -5.18 1.70 23.88
N ASP A 192 -6.08 0.86 24.40
CA ASP A 192 -7.09 1.26 25.39
C ASP A 192 -6.55 1.28 26.83
N GLY A 193 -7.37 1.78 27.77
CA GLY A 193 -7.02 1.84 29.20
C GLY A 193 -6.83 0.47 29.85
N GLY A 194 -7.35 -0.58 29.23
CA GLY A 194 -7.12 -1.98 29.60
C GLY A 194 -5.82 -2.57 29.04
N ARG A 195 -4.97 -1.77 28.39
CA ARG A 195 -3.74 -2.18 27.71
C ARG A 195 -3.98 -3.09 26.51
N ASN A 196 -5.15 -3.01 25.87
CA ASN A 196 -5.43 -3.79 24.67
C ASN A 196 -5.17 -2.95 23.43
N ILE A 197 -4.51 -3.55 22.43
CA ILE A 197 -4.38 -2.96 21.10
C ILE A 197 -5.76 -3.05 20.42
N ARG A 198 -6.34 -1.91 20.07
CA ARG A 198 -7.67 -1.78 19.45
C ARG A 198 -7.60 -1.52 17.95
N ASN A 199 -6.53 -0.92 17.48
CA ASN A 199 -6.27 -0.74 16.06
C ASN A 199 -4.76 -0.62 15.77
N ILE A 200 -4.36 -0.90 14.53
CA ILE A 200 -3.00 -0.71 14.01
C ILE A 200 -3.12 -0.01 12.66
N TYR A 201 -2.66 1.24 12.58
CA TYR A 201 -2.70 2.04 11.36
C TYR A 201 -1.44 1.84 10.52
N SER A 202 -1.63 1.63 9.21
CA SER A 202 -0.62 1.78 8.17
C SER A 202 -0.62 3.21 7.62
N SER A 203 0.32 3.54 6.73
CA SER A 203 0.40 4.85 6.05
C SER A 203 -0.93 5.30 5.39
N SER A 204 -1.67 4.34 4.84
CA SER A 204 -2.98 4.38 4.17
C SER A 204 -4.13 4.90 5.00
N PHE A 205 -4.19 4.38 6.22
CA PHE A 205 -5.31 4.59 7.15
C PHE A 205 -4.92 5.53 8.29
N LEU A 206 -3.66 5.96 8.32
CA LEU A 206 -3.16 6.91 9.30
C LEU A 206 -3.55 8.33 8.90
N HIS A 207 -4.82 8.66 9.11
CA HIS A 207 -5.33 10.03 9.04
C HIS A 207 -5.71 10.54 10.42
N ALA A 208 -5.48 11.83 10.68
CA ALA A 208 -5.80 12.42 11.97
C ALA A 208 -7.30 12.30 12.31
N ALA A 209 -8.19 12.45 11.33
CA ALA A 209 -9.63 12.33 11.52
C ALA A 209 -10.04 10.90 11.93
N THR A 210 -9.52 9.88 11.25
CA THR A 210 -9.76 8.46 11.58
C THR A 210 -9.22 8.12 12.97
N LEU A 211 -7.99 8.56 13.27
CA LEU A 211 -7.36 8.35 14.57
C LEU A 211 -8.19 8.98 15.71
N ILE A 212 -8.72 10.19 15.51
CA ILE A 212 -9.58 10.87 16.49
C ILE A 212 -10.92 10.12 16.66
N ALA A 213 -11.57 9.73 15.57
CA ALA A 213 -12.84 8.99 15.64
C ALA A 213 -12.68 7.64 16.37
N ASP A 214 -11.57 6.94 16.14
CA ASP A 214 -11.25 5.70 16.83
C ASP A 214 -10.95 5.94 18.33
N ILE A 215 -10.19 6.99 18.67
CA ILE A 215 -9.96 7.40 20.07
C ILE A 215 -11.29 7.64 20.80
N GLU A 216 -12.18 8.43 20.19
CA GLU A 216 -13.49 8.73 20.74
C GLU A 216 -14.35 7.48 20.90
N THR A 217 -14.31 6.57 19.92
CA THR A 217 -15.03 5.29 19.96
C THR A 217 -14.54 4.42 21.12
N VAL A 218 -13.23 4.34 21.34
CA VAL A 218 -12.67 3.59 22.49
C VAL A 218 -13.07 4.23 23.82
N LEU A 219 -13.06 5.56 23.92
CA LEU A 219 -13.45 6.28 25.13
C LEU A 219 -14.96 6.21 25.43
N ALA A 220 -15.80 6.15 24.39
CA ALA A 220 -17.25 6.01 24.53
C ALA A 220 -17.68 4.63 25.06
N GLY A 221 -16.85 3.60 24.88
CA GLY A 221 -17.17 2.22 25.26
C GLY A 221 -18.10 1.53 24.24
N THR A 222 -18.43 0.25 24.49
CA THR A 222 -19.17 -0.59 23.55
C THR A 222 -20.53 0.05 23.15
N PRO A 223 -20.85 0.18 21.85
CA PRO A 223 -22.13 0.71 21.41
C PRO A 223 -23.31 -0.12 21.94
N LYS A 224 -24.40 0.56 22.32
CA LYS A 224 -25.73 -0.07 22.39
C LYS A 224 -26.07 -0.54 20.97
N GLN A 225 -26.33 -1.84 20.81
CA GLN A 225 -26.75 -2.44 19.55
C GLN A 225 -27.96 -1.69 18.95
N GLU A 226 -27.74 -0.95 17.88
CA GLU A 226 -28.72 -0.78 16.82
C GLU A 226 -28.23 -1.62 15.63
N SER A 227 -29.04 -2.61 15.28
CA SER A 227 -28.78 -3.53 14.18
C SER A 227 -28.95 -2.80 12.85
N GLU A 228 -27.88 -2.18 12.35
CA GLU A 228 -27.74 -1.93 10.93
C GLU A 228 -26.85 -3.01 10.33
N SER A 229 -27.49 -3.93 9.60
CA SER A 229 -26.82 -4.94 8.80
C SER A 229 -26.05 -4.27 7.66
N THR A 230 -24.79 -3.92 7.88
CA THR A 230 -23.88 -3.65 6.77
C THR A 230 -23.52 -4.97 6.09
N SER A 231 -23.54 -4.97 4.76
CA SER A 231 -23.36 -6.12 3.86
C SER A 231 -21.95 -6.76 3.87
N SER A 232 -21.20 -6.63 4.96
CA SER A 232 -19.90 -7.25 5.20
C SER A 232 -19.99 -8.68 5.74
N GLN A 233 -21.20 -9.20 6.01
CA GLN A 233 -21.42 -10.62 6.37
C GLN A 233 -21.51 -11.61 5.17
N ARG A 234 -21.09 -11.23 3.95
CA ARG A 234 -20.90 -12.22 2.86
C ARG A 234 -19.59 -12.99 2.93
N PHE A 235 -18.64 -12.62 3.80
CA PHE A 235 -17.32 -13.24 3.86
C PHE A 235 -17.19 -14.48 4.76
N ALA A 236 -18.32 -15.05 5.19
CA ALA A 236 -18.40 -16.33 5.90
C ALA A 236 -19.07 -17.47 5.09
N GLY A 237 -19.37 -17.29 3.79
CA GLY A 237 -19.82 -18.39 2.93
C GLY A 237 -18.60 -19.09 2.31
N GLY A 238 -18.35 -20.39 2.48
CA GLY A 238 -19.25 -21.49 2.11
C GLY A 238 -19.15 -21.73 0.59
N GLU A 239 -19.18 -22.98 0.12
CA GLU A 239 -19.02 -23.38 -1.31
C GLU A 239 -19.75 -22.49 -2.34
N SER A 240 -20.86 -21.85 -1.94
CA SER A 240 -21.61 -20.86 -2.73
C SER A 240 -20.76 -19.70 -3.28
N THR A 241 -19.84 -19.11 -2.51
CA THR A 241 -19.01 -17.99 -3.00
C THR A 241 -17.97 -18.45 -4.03
N ALA A 242 -17.44 -19.65 -3.88
CA ALA A 242 -16.49 -20.22 -4.83
C ALA A 242 -17.19 -20.63 -6.15
N LEU A 243 -18.43 -21.12 -6.07
CA LEU A 243 -19.25 -21.40 -7.26
C LEU A 243 -19.54 -20.13 -8.06
N ASP A 244 -19.89 -19.02 -7.40
CA ASP A 244 -20.12 -17.73 -8.04
C ASP A 244 -18.86 -17.20 -8.73
N LEU A 245 -17.69 -17.35 -8.09
CA LEU A 245 -16.39 -16.97 -8.68
C LEU A 245 -16.04 -17.79 -9.93
N VAL A 246 -16.30 -19.09 -9.91
CA VAL A 246 -16.11 -19.97 -11.09
C VAL A 246 -17.05 -19.56 -12.22
N ALA A 247 -18.31 -19.26 -11.90
CA ALA A 247 -19.28 -18.79 -12.89
C ALA A 247 -18.85 -17.46 -13.52
N GLY A 248 -18.38 -16.50 -12.70
CA GLY A 248 -17.85 -15.23 -13.18
C GLY A 248 -16.63 -15.38 -14.09
N ALA A 249 -15.71 -16.31 -13.79
CA ALA A 249 -14.56 -16.59 -14.66
C ALA A 249 -14.97 -17.18 -16.03
N ARG A 250 -16.01 -18.02 -16.06
CA ARG A 250 -16.54 -18.61 -17.30
C ARG A 250 -17.43 -17.66 -18.10
N ALA A 251 -18.02 -16.68 -17.44
CA ALA A 251 -18.90 -15.67 -18.03
C ALA A 251 -18.58 -14.26 -17.48
N PRO A 252 -17.45 -13.65 -17.85
CA PRO A 252 -16.98 -12.39 -17.26
C PRO A 252 -17.71 -11.12 -17.77
N GLY A 253 -18.73 -11.31 -18.60
CA GLY A 253 -19.52 -10.27 -19.24
C GLY A 253 -18.80 -9.61 -20.42
N GLU A 254 -19.21 -8.40 -20.81
CA GLU A 254 -18.71 -7.80 -22.05
C GLU A 254 -17.22 -7.45 -21.99
N GLY A 255 -16.57 -7.50 -23.15
CA GLY A 255 -15.18 -7.07 -23.34
C GLY A 255 -14.09 -8.04 -22.86
N LEU A 256 -14.49 -9.19 -22.30
CA LEU A 256 -13.60 -10.29 -21.95
C LEU A 256 -14.13 -11.62 -22.51
N ALA A 257 -13.20 -12.49 -22.92
CA ALA A 257 -13.53 -13.87 -23.25
C ALA A 257 -13.64 -14.71 -21.97
N PRO A 258 -14.33 -15.86 -21.97
CA PRO A 258 -14.22 -16.84 -20.89
C PRO A 258 -12.75 -17.11 -20.54
N VAL A 259 -12.45 -17.20 -19.24
CA VAL A 259 -11.08 -17.45 -18.78
C VAL A 259 -10.55 -18.76 -19.37
N PRO A 260 -9.33 -18.78 -19.94
CA PRO A 260 -8.69 -20.01 -20.38
C PRO A 260 -8.45 -20.97 -19.22
N GLU A 261 -8.95 -22.20 -19.36
CA GLU A 261 -8.66 -23.32 -18.44
C GLU A 261 -7.61 -24.24 -19.09
N PRO A 262 -6.48 -24.55 -18.41
CA PRO A 262 -5.48 -25.47 -18.95
C PRO A 262 -6.06 -26.87 -19.19
N GLU A 263 -5.57 -27.55 -20.23
CA GLU A 263 -5.98 -28.92 -20.51
C GLU A 263 -5.67 -29.84 -19.31
N GLY A 264 -6.67 -30.57 -18.84
CA GLY A 264 -6.55 -31.46 -17.67
C GLY A 264 -6.56 -30.73 -16.31
N ASP A 265 -6.70 -29.41 -16.28
CA ASP A 265 -6.80 -28.64 -15.02
C ASP A 265 -8.01 -27.70 -14.99
N LEU A 266 -9.20 -28.31 -14.95
CA LEU A 266 -10.44 -27.55 -14.89
C LEU A 266 -10.53 -26.71 -13.61
N LEU A 267 -11.09 -25.52 -13.76
CA LEU A 267 -11.43 -24.61 -12.68
C LEU A 267 -12.62 -25.18 -11.89
N THR A 268 -12.40 -25.47 -10.61
CA THR A 268 -13.44 -26.00 -9.71
C THR A 268 -13.57 -25.15 -8.46
N ALA A 269 -14.77 -25.12 -7.86
CA ALA A 269 -15.02 -24.39 -6.62
C ALA A 269 -14.09 -24.86 -5.48
N GLY A 270 -13.78 -26.15 -5.41
CA GLY A 270 -12.83 -26.71 -4.44
C GLY A 270 -11.41 -26.16 -4.59
N LYS A 271 -10.87 -26.13 -5.81
CA LYS A 271 -9.55 -25.57 -6.09
C LYS A 271 -9.50 -24.07 -5.81
N VAL A 272 -10.54 -23.33 -6.20
CA VAL A 272 -10.67 -21.88 -5.92
C VAL A 272 -10.69 -21.62 -4.41
N ALA A 273 -11.45 -22.39 -3.64
CA ALA A 273 -11.52 -22.23 -2.19
C ALA A 273 -10.18 -22.54 -1.51
N LEU A 274 -9.47 -23.59 -1.96
CA LEU A 274 -8.14 -23.94 -1.46
C LEU A 274 -7.11 -22.86 -1.84
N GLY A 275 -7.10 -22.41 -3.09
CA GLY A 275 -6.25 -21.32 -3.58
C GLY A 275 -6.46 -20.02 -2.80
N ARG A 276 -7.72 -19.65 -2.59
CA ARG A 276 -8.08 -18.49 -1.77
C ARG A 276 -7.53 -18.64 -0.37
N LYS A 277 -7.69 -19.81 0.27
CA LYS A 277 -7.13 -20.04 1.60
C LYS A 277 -5.61 -19.81 1.62
N LEU A 278 -4.88 -20.38 0.66
CA LEU A 278 -3.43 -20.20 0.54
C LEU A 278 -3.04 -18.74 0.31
N PHE A 279 -3.75 -18.02 -0.57
CA PHE A 279 -3.47 -16.63 -0.95
C PHE A 279 -3.45 -15.66 0.26
N PHE A 280 -4.30 -15.91 1.26
CA PHE A 280 -4.38 -15.10 2.47
C PHE A 280 -3.57 -15.67 3.65
N ASP A 281 -2.93 -16.84 3.51
CA ASP A 281 -2.26 -17.52 4.63
C ASP A 281 -0.82 -17.05 4.84
N ARG A 282 -0.61 -16.26 5.89
CA ARG A 282 0.70 -15.69 6.23
C ARG A 282 1.72 -16.76 6.63
N ARG A 283 1.25 -17.94 7.10
CA ARG A 283 2.08 -19.07 7.52
C ARG A 283 2.89 -19.67 6.36
N LEU A 284 2.57 -19.33 5.11
CA LEU A 284 3.34 -19.74 3.94
C LEU A 284 4.65 -18.97 3.75
N SER A 285 4.85 -17.84 4.45
CA SER A 285 6.16 -17.17 4.49
C SER A 285 7.07 -17.77 5.55
N ARG A 286 8.39 -17.64 5.38
CA ARG A 286 9.40 -18.29 6.24
C ARG A 286 9.19 -18.05 7.74
N ASN A 287 8.73 -16.86 8.12
CA ASN A 287 8.50 -16.49 9.52
C ASN A 287 7.01 -16.31 9.87
N GLY A 288 6.10 -16.68 8.97
CA GLY A 288 4.66 -16.59 9.20
C GLY A 288 4.08 -15.17 9.17
N THR A 289 4.79 -14.18 8.58
CA THR A 289 4.38 -12.77 8.63
C THR A 289 3.85 -12.18 7.33
N VAL A 290 4.08 -12.82 6.17
CA VAL A 290 3.72 -12.30 4.84
C VAL A 290 2.81 -13.29 4.08
N SER A 291 1.79 -12.78 3.37
CA SER A 291 0.96 -13.54 2.41
C SER A 291 0.82 -12.79 1.09
N CYS A 292 0.32 -13.46 0.04
CA CYS A 292 0.10 -12.84 -1.27
C CYS A 292 -0.78 -11.59 -1.16
N ALA A 293 -1.84 -11.67 -0.35
CA ALA A 293 -2.80 -10.59 -0.11
C ALA A 293 -2.22 -9.33 0.56
N MET A 294 -0.98 -9.38 1.07
CA MET A 294 -0.33 -8.21 1.65
C MET A 294 0.32 -7.30 0.59
N CYS A 295 0.77 -7.87 -0.53
CA CYS A 295 1.30 -7.12 -1.67
C CYS A 295 0.24 -6.94 -2.78
N HIS A 296 -0.73 -7.86 -2.85
CA HIS A 296 -1.84 -7.83 -3.79
C HIS A 296 -3.16 -7.66 -3.03
N VAL A 297 -3.36 -6.46 -2.48
CA VAL A 297 -4.45 -6.14 -1.55
C VAL A 297 -5.78 -6.05 -2.32
N PRO A 298 -6.79 -6.88 -2.02
CA PRO A 298 -8.06 -6.88 -2.77
C PRO A 298 -8.77 -5.53 -2.81
N ALA A 299 -8.75 -4.79 -1.68
CA ALA A 299 -9.36 -3.47 -1.57
C ALA A 299 -8.63 -2.38 -2.39
N GLN A 300 -7.39 -2.64 -2.81
CA GLN A 300 -6.57 -1.75 -3.63
C GLN A 300 -6.41 -2.33 -5.04
N GLY A 301 -7.41 -3.05 -5.53
CA GLY A 301 -7.39 -3.64 -6.86
C GLY A 301 -6.31 -4.71 -7.07
N PHE A 302 -6.00 -5.49 -6.02
CA PHE A 302 -4.97 -6.52 -6.02
C PHE A 302 -3.56 -6.01 -6.35
N THR A 303 -3.25 -4.78 -5.96
CA THR A 303 -1.90 -4.21 -5.90
C THR A 303 -1.65 -3.63 -4.49
N HIS A 304 -0.65 -2.79 -4.34
CA HIS A 304 -0.28 -2.12 -3.11
C HIS A 304 -0.08 -0.63 -3.38
N ASN A 305 -1.12 0.18 -3.17
CA ASN A 305 -1.16 1.57 -3.58
C ASN A 305 -0.40 2.53 -2.65
N GLU A 306 0.02 2.04 -1.48
CA GLU A 306 0.55 2.91 -0.44
C GLU A 306 2.05 3.18 -0.57
N MET A 307 2.73 2.40 -1.40
CA MET A 307 4.18 2.46 -1.58
C MET A 307 4.52 2.26 -3.05
N ALA A 308 5.59 2.90 -3.50
CA ALA A 308 6.13 2.69 -4.85
C ALA A 308 6.43 1.20 -5.10
N THR A 309 7.04 0.56 -4.10
CA THR A 309 7.36 -0.86 -4.12
C THR A 309 6.95 -1.51 -2.79
N PRO A 310 6.36 -2.72 -2.79
CA PRO A 310 5.98 -3.41 -1.56
C PRO A 310 7.15 -3.71 -0.62
N VAL A 311 6.78 -4.09 0.61
CA VAL A 311 7.72 -4.54 1.64
C VAL A 311 7.39 -5.98 1.99
N GLY A 312 8.36 -6.88 1.80
CA GLY A 312 8.24 -8.29 2.15
C GLY A 312 8.77 -8.62 3.54
N ILE A 313 9.27 -9.85 3.68
CA ILE A 313 9.71 -10.42 4.95
C ILE A 313 10.79 -9.57 5.63
N GLU A 314 10.71 -9.42 6.95
CA GLU A 314 11.65 -8.65 7.78
C GLU A 314 11.77 -7.17 7.38
N GLY A 315 10.81 -6.61 6.64
CA GLY A 315 10.86 -5.21 6.22
C GLY A 315 11.69 -4.97 4.95
N ARG A 316 12.07 -6.02 4.21
CA ARG A 316 12.85 -5.90 2.98
C ARG A 316 11.99 -5.29 1.87
N SER A 317 12.40 -4.14 1.35
CA SER A 317 11.72 -3.52 0.20
C SER A 317 12.03 -4.29 -1.07
N VAL A 318 11.00 -4.60 -1.86
CA VAL A 318 11.21 -5.15 -3.20
C VAL A 318 11.62 -4.06 -4.19
N ARG A 319 12.25 -4.46 -5.29
CA ARG A 319 12.73 -3.50 -6.32
C ARG A 319 11.62 -2.96 -7.22
N ARG A 320 10.53 -3.70 -7.39
CA ARG A 320 9.47 -3.40 -8.36
C ARG A 320 8.11 -3.20 -7.70
N ASN A 321 7.27 -2.40 -8.34
CA ASN A 321 5.87 -2.24 -7.97
C ASN A 321 5.10 -3.55 -8.17
N ALA A 322 4.14 -3.85 -7.28
CA ALA A 322 3.28 -5.02 -7.42
C ALA A 322 2.23 -4.80 -8.52
N PRO A 323 2.26 -5.53 -9.65
CA PRO A 323 1.22 -5.40 -10.65
C PRO A 323 -0.13 -5.88 -10.10
N SER A 324 -1.24 -5.33 -10.62
CA SER A 324 -2.57 -5.84 -10.31
C SER A 324 -2.72 -7.31 -10.75
N LEU A 325 -3.44 -8.11 -9.94
CA LEU A 325 -3.82 -9.48 -10.33
C LEU A 325 -5.16 -9.54 -11.09
N TYR A 326 -5.85 -8.42 -11.27
CA TYR A 326 -7.06 -8.44 -12.09
C TYR A 326 -6.74 -8.84 -13.53
N ASN A 327 -7.53 -9.78 -14.04
CA ASN A 327 -7.41 -10.31 -15.41
C ASN A 327 -6.05 -10.97 -15.69
N VAL A 328 -5.28 -11.34 -14.65
CA VAL A 328 -3.97 -12.00 -14.82
C VAL A 328 -4.07 -13.35 -15.53
N ALA A 329 -5.25 -13.98 -15.46
CA ALA A 329 -5.61 -15.21 -16.16
C ALA A 329 -5.45 -15.17 -17.69
N TYR A 330 -5.50 -13.98 -18.27
CA TYR A 330 -5.38 -13.78 -19.72
C TYR A 330 -3.96 -13.42 -20.16
N MET A 331 -3.01 -13.37 -19.23
CA MET A 331 -1.64 -12.97 -19.52
C MET A 331 -0.80 -14.18 -19.97
N ASP A 332 -0.14 -14.07 -21.11
CA ASP A 332 0.81 -15.07 -21.65
C ASP A 332 2.19 -14.95 -20.99
N LEU A 333 2.53 -13.73 -20.55
CA LEU A 333 3.78 -13.40 -19.89
C LEU A 333 3.52 -12.69 -18.55
N LEU A 334 4.20 -13.14 -17.51
CA LEU A 334 4.05 -12.73 -16.12
C LEU A 334 5.32 -12.05 -15.61
N PHE A 335 5.16 -11.27 -14.54
CA PHE A 335 6.12 -10.26 -14.05
C PHE A 335 6.39 -9.11 -15.04
N HIS A 336 6.98 -8.02 -14.54
CA HIS A 336 7.38 -6.86 -15.35
C HIS A 336 8.46 -7.19 -16.39
N ASP A 337 9.29 -8.21 -16.16
CA ASP A 337 10.37 -8.67 -17.06
C ASP A 337 9.98 -9.90 -17.90
N ALA A 338 8.71 -10.30 -17.87
CA ALA A 338 8.17 -11.42 -18.65
C ALA A 338 8.92 -12.75 -18.41
N ARG A 339 9.46 -12.99 -17.22
CA ARG A 339 10.30 -14.16 -16.95
C ARG A 339 9.52 -15.46 -16.74
N GLU A 340 8.21 -15.39 -16.61
CA GLU A 340 7.34 -16.54 -16.40
C GLU A 340 6.17 -16.52 -17.39
N SER A 341 5.66 -17.70 -17.74
CA SER A 341 4.60 -17.91 -18.73
C SER A 341 3.40 -18.67 -18.18
N ARG A 342 3.45 -19.13 -16.91
CA ARG A 342 2.38 -19.89 -16.28
C ARG A 342 2.11 -19.41 -14.87
N LEU A 343 0.83 -19.17 -14.55
CA LEU A 343 0.41 -18.78 -13.20
C LEU A 343 0.81 -19.83 -12.16
N GLU A 344 0.70 -21.12 -12.50
CA GLU A 344 1.06 -22.23 -11.61
C GLU A 344 2.53 -22.21 -11.20
N GLN A 345 3.39 -21.61 -12.01
CA GLN A 345 4.83 -21.51 -11.75
C GLN A 345 5.21 -20.15 -11.16
N GLN A 346 4.51 -19.09 -11.55
CA GLN A 346 4.75 -17.72 -11.08
C GLN A 346 4.78 -17.63 -9.55
N VAL A 347 3.89 -18.36 -8.87
CA VAL A 347 3.76 -18.36 -7.40
C VAL A 347 5.04 -18.75 -6.66
N TRP A 348 5.95 -19.49 -7.29
CA TRP A 348 7.22 -19.89 -6.68
C TRP A 348 8.21 -18.73 -6.59
N GLY A 349 8.09 -17.73 -7.46
CA GLY A 349 8.84 -16.49 -7.38
C GLY A 349 8.70 -15.81 -6.01
N PRO A 350 7.49 -15.33 -5.63
CA PRO A 350 7.26 -14.69 -4.34
C PRO A 350 7.51 -15.61 -3.15
N LEU A 351 7.16 -16.90 -3.25
CA LEU A 351 7.38 -17.87 -2.17
C LEU A 351 8.86 -18.01 -1.80
N LEU A 352 9.76 -17.96 -2.78
CA LEU A 352 11.20 -18.21 -2.60
C LEU A 352 12.05 -16.94 -2.58
N ALA A 353 11.54 -15.81 -3.10
CA ALA A 353 12.29 -14.55 -3.12
C ALA A 353 12.61 -14.08 -1.70
N ASN A 354 13.89 -13.78 -1.47
CA ASN A 354 14.43 -13.44 -0.14
C ASN A 354 13.91 -12.12 0.43
N ASP A 355 13.43 -11.24 -0.44
CA ASP A 355 12.84 -9.94 -0.15
C ASP A 355 11.31 -9.95 -0.22
N GLU A 356 10.70 -11.11 -0.49
CA GLU A 356 9.24 -11.32 -0.49
C GLU A 356 8.80 -12.27 0.63
N MET A 357 8.57 -13.56 0.38
CA MET A 357 8.15 -14.52 1.42
C MET A 357 9.31 -15.32 2.04
N GLY A 358 10.48 -15.30 1.38
CA GLY A 358 11.76 -15.70 1.95
C GLY A 358 11.95 -17.18 2.30
N ASN A 359 11.16 -18.09 1.73
CA ASN A 359 11.31 -19.52 2.03
C ASN A 359 12.62 -20.07 1.46
N PRO A 360 13.34 -20.94 2.20
CA PRO A 360 14.64 -21.44 1.77
C PRO A 360 14.55 -22.46 0.61
N SER A 361 13.40 -23.10 0.42
CA SER A 361 13.19 -24.08 -0.64
C SER A 361 11.70 -24.38 -0.84
N VAL A 362 11.37 -25.01 -1.96
CA VAL A 362 10.03 -25.56 -2.24
C VAL A 362 9.63 -26.59 -1.18
N GLY A 363 10.56 -27.49 -0.81
CA GLY A 363 10.32 -28.52 0.20
C GLY A 363 9.89 -27.95 1.54
N PHE A 364 10.51 -26.84 1.98
CA PHE A 364 10.14 -26.15 3.22
C PHE A 364 8.68 -25.67 3.20
N VAL A 365 8.21 -25.11 2.07
CA VAL A 365 6.81 -24.67 1.92
C VAL A 365 5.84 -25.86 1.98
N ILE A 366 6.17 -26.94 1.27
CA ILE A 366 5.34 -28.16 1.26
C ILE A 366 5.28 -28.82 2.64
N ASP A 367 6.41 -28.93 3.34
CA ASP A 367 6.47 -29.46 4.71
C ASP A 367 5.70 -28.58 5.69
N THR A 368 5.75 -27.26 5.51
CA THR A 368 4.95 -26.31 6.30
C THR A 368 3.46 -26.60 6.13
N ILE A 369 2.97 -26.78 4.91
CA ILE A 369 1.57 -27.10 4.64
C ILE A 369 1.20 -28.47 5.23
N ASN A 370 2.06 -29.48 5.06
CA ASN A 370 1.84 -30.83 5.61
C ASN A 370 1.75 -30.83 7.15
N ALA A 371 2.48 -29.94 7.82
CA ALA A 371 2.46 -29.81 9.27
C ALA A 371 1.20 -29.10 9.80
N LEU A 372 0.46 -28.37 8.97
CA LEU A 372 -0.72 -27.61 9.37
C LEU A 372 -1.98 -28.48 9.40
N PRO A 373 -2.61 -28.71 10.57
CA PRO A 373 -3.76 -29.61 10.69
C PRO A 373 -4.95 -29.19 9.83
N ASP A 374 -5.10 -27.89 9.59
CA ASP A 374 -6.21 -27.33 8.82
C ASP A 374 -6.07 -27.51 7.30
N TYR A 375 -4.94 -28.05 6.79
CA TYR A 375 -4.77 -28.43 5.37
C TYR A 375 -4.88 -29.93 5.11
N ARG A 376 -4.89 -30.77 6.15
CA ARG A 376 -4.93 -32.24 6.01
C ARG A 376 -6.13 -32.70 5.18
N GLY A 377 -5.88 -33.47 4.12
CA GLY A 377 -6.91 -34.02 3.25
C GLY A 377 -7.53 -33.02 2.26
N ARG A 378 -7.19 -31.72 2.33
CA ARG A 378 -7.80 -30.70 1.46
C ARG A 378 -7.26 -30.75 0.03
N PHE A 379 -5.96 -31.02 -0.12
CA PHE A 379 -5.35 -31.15 -1.45
C PHE A 379 -5.86 -32.41 -2.13
N GLU A 380 -5.87 -33.52 -1.40
CA GLU A 380 -6.35 -34.81 -1.87
C GLU A 380 -7.82 -34.74 -2.29
N ALA A 381 -8.65 -33.97 -1.57
CA ALA A 381 -10.05 -33.79 -1.90
C ALA A 381 -10.29 -33.03 -3.23
N VAL A 382 -9.38 -32.15 -3.65
CA VAL A 382 -9.57 -31.29 -4.84
C VAL A 382 -8.68 -31.66 -6.03
N PHE A 383 -7.70 -32.54 -5.82
CA PHE A 383 -6.77 -33.05 -6.83
C PHE A 383 -6.77 -34.58 -6.88
N ASP A 384 -7.93 -35.21 -6.75
CA ASP A 384 -8.14 -36.64 -6.99
C ASP A 384 -7.16 -37.56 -6.21
N GLY A 385 -6.95 -37.25 -4.93
CA GLY A 385 -6.08 -38.00 -4.02
C GLY A 385 -4.63 -37.53 -3.99
N LEU A 386 -4.23 -36.52 -4.77
CA LEU A 386 -2.88 -35.97 -4.75
C LEU A 386 -2.63 -35.07 -3.54
N ALA A 387 -1.54 -35.34 -2.82
CA ALA A 387 -1.09 -34.58 -1.66
C ALA A 387 -0.51 -33.20 -2.05
N PRO A 388 -0.20 -32.32 -1.08
CA PRO A 388 0.51 -31.07 -1.34
C PRO A 388 1.84 -31.31 -2.06
N SER A 389 2.03 -30.65 -3.20
CA SER A 389 3.23 -30.75 -4.03
C SER A 389 3.48 -29.41 -4.74
N MET A 390 4.60 -29.30 -5.46
CA MET A 390 4.87 -28.12 -6.29
C MET A 390 3.73 -27.85 -7.28
N GLU A 391 3.20 -28.91 -7.87
CA GLU A 391 2.14 -28.83 -8.87
C GLU A 391 0.79 -28.47 -8.24
N THR A 392 0.36 -29.18 -7.20
CA THR A 392 -0.97 -28.99 -6.61
C THR A 392 -1.09 -27.64 -5.89
N LEU A 393 0.00 -27.13 -5.31
CA LEU A 393 0.05 -25.79 -4.72
C LEU A 393 -0.08 -24.71 -5.80
N GLY A 394 0.73 -24.81 -6.86
CA GLY A 394 0.68 -23.87 -7.98
C GLY A 394 -0.70 -23.81 -8.62
N ARG A 395 -1.30 -24.98 -8.90
CA ARG A 395 -2.65 -25.10 -9.47
C ARG A 395 -3.73 -24.54 -8.55
N ALA A 396 -3.61 -24.72 -7.23
CA ALA A 396 -4.59 -24.17 -6.29
C ALA A 396 -4.56 -22.63 -6.29
N LEU A 397 -3.39 -22.01 -6.13
CA LEU A 397 -3.27 -20.55 -6.16
C LEU A 397 -3.69 -19.97 -7.52
N ALA A 398 -3.22 -20.56 -8.61
CA ALA A 398 -3.59 -20.13 -9.95
C ALA A 398 -5.10 -20.27 -10.22
N ALA A 399 -5.77 -21.28 -9.67
CA ALA A 399 -7.23 -21.40 -9.74
C ALA A 399 -7.94 -20.21 -9.09
N TYR A 400 -7.48 -19.74 -7.93
CA TYR A 400 -8.05 -18.53 -7.31
C TYR A 400 -7.76 -17.28 -8.15
N GLU A 401 -6.51 -17.10 -8.59
CA GLU A 401 -6.12 -15.95 -9.43
C GLU A 401 -6.90 -15.88 -10.74
N ARG A 402 -7.24 -17.03 -11.34
CA ARG A 402 -8.11 -17.12 -12.51
C ARG A 402 -9.52 -16.58 -12.30
N THR A 403 -9.98 -16.50 -11.05
CA THR A 403 -11.29 -15.93 -10.73
C THR A 403 -11.28 -14.41 -10.55
N LEU A 404 -10.09 -13.78 -10.53
CA LEU A 404 -9.94 -12.34 -10.36
C LEU A 404 -10.19 -11.61 -11.68
N VAL A 405 -11.41 -11.75 -12.22
CA VAL A 405 -11.80 -11.20 -13.51
C VAL A 405 -12.59 -9.91 -13.32
N SER A 406 -12.31 -8.92 -14.15
CA SER A 406 -12.93 -7.60 -14.13
C SER A 406 -13.29 -7.16 -15.55
N GLY A 407 -14.47 -7.57 -16.00
CA GLY A 407 -15.11 -7.19 -17.26
C GLY A 407 -16.31 -6.27 -17.06
N SER A 408 -17.09 -6.04 -18.13
CA SER A 408 -18.35 -5.26 -18.09
C SER A 408 -18.19 -3.82 -17.57
N SER A 409 -17.01 -3.23 -17.71
CA SER A 409 -16.77 -1.82 -17.39
C SER A 409 -17.66 -0.90 -18.25
N ALA A 410 -17.75 0.39 -17.90
CA ALA A 410 -18.42 1.39 -18.73
C ALA A 410 -17.93 1.35 -20.20
N PHE A 411 -16.61 1.19 -20.39
CA PHE A 411 -16.01 1.01 -21.70
C PHE A 411 -16.50 -0.26 -22.40
N ASP A 412 -16.56 -1.39 -21.69
CA ASP A 412 -16.96 -2.67 -22.27
C ASP A 412 -18.42 -2.65 -22.73
N ARG A 413 -19.33 -2.11 -21.90
CA ARG A 413 -20.75 -2.00 -22.24
C ARG A 413 -21.00 -1.04 -23.41
N TRP A 414 -20.25 0.06 -23.47
CA TRP A 414 -20.30 0.98 -24.60
C TRP A 414 -19.73 0.35 -25.88
N ARG A 415 -18.50 -0.19 -25.84
CA ARG A 415 -17.75 -0.63 -27.02
C ARG A 415 -18.20 -1.98 -27.58
N TYR A 416 -18.58 -2.90 -26.70
CA TYR A 416 -18.90 -4.29 -27.02
C TYR A 416 -20.36 -4.66 -26.71
N GLY A 417 -20.97 -4.03 -25.69
CA GLY A 417 -22.39 -4.23 -25.34
C GLY A 417 -23.36 -3.39 -26.17
N GLY A 418 -22.89 -2.34 -26.86
CA GLY A 418 -23.74 -1.43 -27.64
C GLY A 418 -24.58 -0.45 -26.80
N GLU A 419 -24.26 -0.29 -25.52
CA GLU A 419 -24.94 0.65 -24.62
C GLU A 419 -24.37 2.06 -24.83
N GLU A 420 -24.98 2.84 -25.74
CA GLU A 420 -24.46 4.17 -26.15
C GLU A 420 -24.23 5.14 -24.99
N GLY A 421 -25.03 5.05 -23.92
CA GLY A 421 -24.93 5.89 -22.72
C GLY A 421 -24.01 5.38 -21.62
N ALA A 422 -23.38 4.21 -21.79
CA ALA A 422 -22.55 3.62 -20.73
C ALA A 422 -21.23 4.36 -20.49
N LEU A 423 -20.69 5.00 -21.54
CA LEU A 423 -19.45 5.78 -21.50
C LEU A 423 -19.77 7.23 -21.83
N ASP A 424 -19.36 8.16 -20.97
CA ASP A 424 -19.62 9.58 -21.20
C ASP A 424 -18.84 10.12 -22.41
N ARG A 425 -19.24 11.31 -22.87
CA ARG A 425 -18.67 11.93 -24.07
C ARG A 425 -17.18 12.27 -23.93
N GLU A 426 -16.75 12.68 -22.74
CA GLU A 426 -15.36 13.06 -22.50
C GLU A 426 -14.45 11.82 -22.60
N ALA A 427 -14.88 10.69 -22.03
CA ALA A 427 -14.19 9.42 -22.15
C ALA A 427 -14.21 8.87 -23.59
N GLN A 428 -15.27 9.09 -24.35
CA GLN A 428 -15.31 8.76 -25.79
C GLN A 428 -14.29 9.60 -26.60
N GLU A 429 -14.17 10.90 -26.32
CA GLU A 429 -13.16 11.78 -26.92
C GLU A 429 -11.74 11.35 -26.52
N GLY A 430 -11.55 10.95 -25.25
CA GLY A 430 -10.32 10.34 -24.75
C GLY A 430 -9.95 9.05 -25.47
N PHE A 431 -10.92 8.19 -25.78
CA PHE A 431 -10.70 6.97 -26.56
C PHE A 431 -10.23 7.28 -28.00
N VAL A 432 -10.84 8.26 -28.67
CA VAL A 432 -10.40 8.70 -30.01
C VAL A 432 -8.95 9.22 -29.98
N LEU A 433 -8.58 9.96 -28.93
CA LEU A 433 -7.20 10.40 -28.73
C LEU A 433 -6.26 9.21 -28.52
N PHE A 434 -6.64 8.28 -27.64
CA PHE A 434 -5.88 7.07 -27.27
C PHE A 434 -5.56 6.17 -28.47
N THR A 435 -6.55 5.89 -29.33
CA THR A 435 -6.37 5.05 -30.53
C THR A 435 -5.87 5.83 -31.74
N GLY A 436 -5.89 7.16 -31.69
CA GLY A 436 -5.53 8.04 -32.79
C GLY A 436 -4.23 8.79 -32.52
N LYS A 437 -4.34 10.10 -32.27
CA LYS A 437 -3.20 11.03 -32.23
C LYS A 437 -2.18 10.70 -31.14
N ALA A 438 -2.61 10.17 -29.99
CA ALA A 438 -1.71 9.83 -28.88
C ALA A 438 -1.01 8.47 -29.06
N LYS A 439 -1.42 7.65 -30.04
CA LYS A 439 -0.81 6.36 -30.40
C LYS A 439 -0.68 5.34 -29.26
N CYS A 440 -1.35 5.53 -28.13
CA CYS A 440 -1.32 4.59 -26.99
C CYS A 440 -1.78 3.19 -27.41
N GLY A 441 -2.75 3.12 -28.35
CA GLY A 441 -3.25 1.87 -28.93
C GLY A 441 -2.24 1.09 -29.79
N ALA A 442 -1.00 1.57 -29.98
CA ALA A 442 0.06 0.81 -30.66
C ALA A 442 0.58 -0.36 -29.81
N CYS A 443 0.68 -0.15 -28.49
CA CYS A 443 1.05 -1.19 -27.52
C CYS A 443 -0.14 -1.61 -26.64
N HIS A 444 -1.04 -0.69 -26.32
CA HIS A 444 -2.23 -0.98 -25.52
C HIS A 444 -3.43 -1.33 -26.39
N LEU A 445 -3.36 -2.50 -27.03
CA LEU A 445 -4.29 -2.93 -28.07
C LEU A 445 -5.75 -3.01 -27.59
N VAL A 446 -6.66 -2.60 -28.48
CA VAL A 446 -8.12 -2.73 -28.33
C VAL A 446 -8.61 -3.65 -29.44
N GLY A 447 -9.00 -4.88 -29.10
CA GLY A 447 -9.50 -5.86 -30.06
C GLY A 447 -10.98 -5.65 -30.41
N ASP A 448 -11.43 -6.38 -31.43
CA ASP A 448 -12.80 -6.25 -31.97
C ASP A 448 -13.89 -6.71 -31.00
N ARG A 449 -13.57 -7.67 -30.12
CA ARG A 449 -14.51 -8.29 -29.18
C ARG A 449 -14.06 -8.22 -27.73
N THR A 450 -12.78 -7.99 -27.50
CA THR A 450 -12.15 -7.93 -26.19
C THR A 450 -11.06 -6.88 -26.18
N ALA A 451 -10.79 -6.30 -25.02
CA ALA A 451 -9.65 -5.39 -24.84
C ALA A 451 -9.00 -5.64 -23.50
N LEU A 452 -7.78 -6.18 -23.49
CA LEU A 452 -6.93 -6.19 -22.29
C LEU A 452 -6.04 -4.95 -22.22
N PHE A 453 -6.05 -4.11 -23.27
CA PHE A 453 -5.21 -2.91 -23.37
C PHE A 453 -3.73 -3.25 -23.18
N THR A 454 -3.25 -4.31 -23.82
CA THR A 454 -1.85 -4.73 -23.82
C THR A 454 -1.60 -5.62 -25.04
N ASP A 455 -0.42 -5.47 -25.63
CA ASP A 455 0.14 -6.35 -26.65
C ASP A 455 0.96 -7.50 -26.04
N GLN A 456 1.06 -7.51 -24.71
CA GLN A 456 1.86 -8.45 -23.92
C GLN A 456 3.34 -8.50 -24.32
N SER A 457 3.82 -7.48 -25.03
CA SER A 457 5.18 -7.40 -25.55
C SER A 457 6.09 -6.62 -24.60
N LEU A 458 7.39 -6.66 -24.88
CA LEU A 458 8.44 -6.04 -24.08
C LEU A 458 8.91 -4.76 -24.76
N HIS A 459 8.82 -3.64 -24.05
CA HIS A 459 9.11 -2.31 -24.58
C HIS A 459 10.04 -1.51 -23.67
N ASP A 460 10.89 -0.70 -24.30
CA ASP A 460 11.73 0.27 -23.60
C ASP A 460 11.14 1.67 -23.76
N THR A 461 10.52 2.15 -22.70
CA THR A 461 9.93 3.50 -22.63
C THR A 461 10.94 4.55 -22.15
N GLY A 462 12.15 4.14 -21.80
CA GLY A 462 13.19 4.96 -21.18
C GLY A 462 13.06 5.08 -19.66
N ILE A 463 12.00 4.53 -19.04
CA ILE A 463 11.74 4.73 -17.60
C ILE A 463 12.77 4.02 -16.71
N GLY A 464 13.30 2.88 -17.16
CA GLY A 464 14.36 2.14 -16.48
C GLY A 464 15.76 2.73 -16.72
N TYR A 465 15.92 3.59 -17.72
CA TYR A 465 17.22 4.14 -18.10
C TYR A 465 17.64 5.29 -17.18
N ARG A 466 18.85 5.22 -16.64
CA ARG A 466 19.49 6.32 -15.89
C ARG A 466 20.76 6.78 -16.62
N PRO A 467 20.85 8.05 -17.06
CA PRO A 467 22.03 8.55 -17.74
C PRO A 467 23.25 8.61 -16.81
N PRO A 468 24.47 8.31 -17.31
CA PRO A 468 25.70 8.50 -16.55
C PRO A 468 25.84 9.96 -16.10
N GLY A 469 26.03 10.20 -14.80
CA GLY A 469 26.10 11.54 -14.22
C GLY A 469 24.73 12.20 -13.94
N GLY A 470 23.65 11.42 -13.99
CA GLY A 470 22.31 11.86 -13.56
C GLY A 470 22.35 12.41 -12.14
N VAL A 471 21.75 13.59 -11.97
CA VAL A 471 21.72 14.38 -10.74
C VAL A 471 21.46 13.51 -9.52
N VAL A 472 22.47 13.36 -8.65
CA VAL A 472 22.28 12.93 -7.26
C VAL A 472 21.21 13.86 -6.70
N ALA A 473 20.07 13.29 -6.27
CA ALA A 473 18.95 14.02 -5.74
C ALA A 473 19.46 15.17 -4.83
N ARG A 474 19.06 16.40 -5.15
CA ARG A 474 19.34 17.56 -4.29
C ARG A 474 18.91 17.18 -2.88
N ARG A 475 19.81 17.46 -1.92
CA ARG A 475 19.66 17.26 -0.47
C ARG A 475 18.18 17.42 -0.07
N PRO A 476 17.46 16.36 0.30
CA PRO A 476 16.08 16.51 0.71
C PRO A 476 16.05 17.38 1.98
N GLN A 477 15.57 18.61 1.83
CA GLN A 477 15.16 19.43 2.96
C GLN A 477 13.75 18.98 3.31
N MET A 478 13.62 18.37 4.48
CA MET A 478 12.33 17.86 4.95
C MET A 478 11.58 19.01 5.63
N GLN A 479 10.38 19.34 5.14
CA GLN A 479 9.54 20.33 5.79
C GLN A 479 8.74 19.67 6.92
N VAL A 480 9.14 19.92 8.17
CA VAL A 480 8.51 19.33 9.36
C VAL A 480 7.35 20.18 9.90
N ALA A 481 7.27 21.46 9.51
CA ALA A 481 6.13 22.34 9.78
C ALA A 481 6.06 23.46 8.71
N PRO A 482 4.94 24.20 8.58
CA PRO A 482 4.90 25.40 7.75
C PRO A 482 6.07 26.33 8.09
N GLY A 483 7.00 26.54 7.14
CA GLY A 483 8.21 27.34 7.34
C GLY A 483 9.36 26.70 8.13
N GLN A 484 9.25 25.45 8.61
CA GLN A 484 10.35 24.75 9.30
C GLN A 484 10.90 23.60 8.47
N PHE A 485 12.20 23.64 8.21
CA PHE A 485 12.92 22.64 7.43
C PHE A 485 14.02 21.98 8.26
N VAL A 486 14.12 20.66 8.19
CA VAL A 486 15.23 19.88 8.74
C VAL A 486 16.10 19.43 7.58
N THR A 487 17.41 19.65 7.70
CA THR A 487 18.40 19.13 6.76
C THR A 487 18.90 17.80 7.30
N LEU A 488 18.72 16.71 6.56
CA LEU A 488 19.27 15.40 6.93
C LEU A 488 20.81 15.47 6.97
N HIS A 489 21.41 14.96 8.06
CA HIS A 489 22.86 15.06 8.31
C HIS A 489 23.69 14.24 7.29
N PRO A 490 24.92 14.66 6.95
CA PRO A 490 25.75 14.04 5.90
C PRO A 490 26.31 12.65 6.22
N ASP A 491 26.22 12.20 7.47
CA ASP A 491 26.66 10.86 7.87
C ASP A 491 25.55 9.79 7.70
N ALA A 492 24.34 10.21 7.31
CA ALA A 492 23.40 9.34 6.63
C ALA A 492 23.99 9.09 5.24
N GLY A 493 24.87 8.08 5.16
CA GLY A 493 25.61 7.72 3.97
C GLY A 493 24.73 7.84 2.73
N THR A 494 25.30 8.40 1.66
CA THR A 494 24.73 8.38 0.30
C THR A 494 23.79 7.20 0.16
N LEU A 495 22.48 7.48 0.00
CA LEU A 495 21.47 6.45 -0.26
C LEU A 495 22.13 5.42 -1.18
N PRO A 496 22.30 4.14 -0.77
CA PRO A 496 22.89 3.17 -1.67
C PRO A 496 22.10 3.25 -2.96
N GLU A 497 22.77 3.55 -4.07
CA GLU A 497 22.11 3.61 -5.36
C GLU A 497 21.33 2.31 -5.52
N ARG A 498 20.00 2.38 -5.56
CA ARG A 498 19.18 1.21 -5.92
C ARG A 498 19.78 0.69 -7.23
N PRO A 499 20.26 -0.57 -7.29
CA PRO A 499 20.85 -1.12 -8.48
C PRO A 499 19.92 -0.83 -9.66
N ALA A 500 20.49 -0.36 -10.78
CA ALA A 500 19.68 -0.07 -11.96
C ALA A 500 18.90 -1.32 -12.35
N ASP A 501 17.57 -1.24 -12.42
CA ASP A 501 16.73 -2.33 -12.91
C ASP A 501 16.91 -2.39 -14.43
N LEU A 502 17.57 -3.44 -14.90
CA LEU A 502 17.86 -3.60 -16.33
C LEU A 502 16.71 -4.26 -17.09
N GLY A 503 15.57 -4.51 -16.44
CA GLY A 503 14.38 -5.11 -17.05
C GLY A 503 14.65 -6.53 -17.54
N ARG A 504 14.20 -6.84 -18.76
CA ARG A 504 14.34 -8.16 -19.38
C ARG A 504 15.78 -8.66 -19.47
N TYR A 505 16.75 -7.76 -19.62
CA TYR A 505 18.18 -8.11 -19.70
C TYR A 505 18.66 -9.01 -18.55
N GLU A 506 18.12 -8.84 -17.35
CA GLU A 506 18.51 -9.64 -16.18
C GLU A 506 18.15 -11.12 -16.31
N ILE A 507 17.23 -11.43 -17.24
CA ILE A 507 16.75 -12.78 -17.53
C ILE A 507 17.38 -13.31 -18.82
N SER A 508 17.43 -12.49 -19.88
CA SER A 508 17.92 -12.93 -21.20
C SER A 508 19.44 -12.86 -21.34
N GLY A 509 20.10 -11.94 -20.63
CA GLY A 509 21.52 -11.62 -20.82
C GLY A 509 21.85 -10.91 -22.14
N ASP A 510 20.86 -10.63 -23.00
CA ASP A 510 21.06 -9.99 -24.30
C ASP A 510 21.00 -8.46 -24.17
N PRO A 511 22.08 -7.71 -24.49
CA PRO A 511 22.10 -6.26 -24.41
C PRO A 511 20.95 -5.53 -25.14
N ILE A 512 20.31 -6.14 -26.15
CA ILE A 512 19.16 -5.55 -26.84
C ILE A 512 17.89 -5.49 -25.97
N ASP A 513 17.85 -6.23 -24.87
CA ASP A 513 16.71 -6.33 -23.95
C ASP A 513 16.83 -5.42 -22.72
N ARG A 514 17.86 -4.57 -22.68
CA ARG A 514 18.04 -3.62 -21.57
C ARG A 514 16.84 -2.69 -21.47
N TRP A 515 16.37 -2.52 -20.24
CA TRP A 515 15.26 -1.63 -19.84
C TRP A 515 13.92 -1.94 -20.51
N LYS A 516 13.80 -3.08 -21.19
CA LYS A 516 12.51 -3.55 -21.68
C LYS A 516 11.68 -4.13 -20.54
N PHE A 517 10.45 -3.65 -20.45
CA PHE A 517 9.43 -4.16 -19.53
C PHE A 517 8.17 -4.52 -20.30
N LYS A 518 7.40 -5.46 -19.74
CA LYS A 518 6.17 -5.95 -20.34
C LYS A 518 5.12 -4.83 -20.32
N THR A 519 4.43 -4.60 -21.44
CA THR A 519 3.27 -3.71 -21.49
C THR A 519 2.21 -4.17 -20.48
N PRO A 520 1.90 -3.41 -19.42
CA PRO A 520 0.87 -3.80 -18.47
C PRO A 520 -0.51 -3.69 -19.11
N SER A 521 -1.47 -4.50 -18.65
CA SER A 521 -2.89 -4.27 -18.95
C SER A 521 -3.33 -2.94 -18.34
N LEU A 522 -4.09 -2.14 -19.08
CA LEU A 522 -4.71 -0.92 -18.53
C LEU A 522 -6.10 -1.15 -17.94
N ARG A 523 -6.58 -2.40 -17.87
CA ARG A 523 -7.80 -2.70 -17.12
C ARG A 523 -7.58 -2.37 -15.65
N ASN A 524 -8.52 -1.63 -15.06
CA ASN A 524 -8.44 -1.15 -13.68
C ASN A 524 -7.23 -0.27 -13.36
N VAL A 525 -6.60 0.35 -14.37
CA VAL A 525 -5.40 1.18 -14.15
C VAL A 525 -5.64 2.31 -13.14
N ALA A 526 -6.85 2.89 -13.10
CA ALA A 526 -7.20 3.93 -12.13
C ALA A 526 -7.17 3.46 -10.67
N LEU A 527 -7.15 2.15 -10.42
CA LEU A 527 -7.10 1.56 -9.07
C LEU A 527 -5.69 1.08 -8.69
N SER A 528 -4.70 1.20 -9.58
CA SER A 528 -3.39 0.57 -9.42
C SER A 528 -2.21 1.54 -9.41
N ALA A 529 -2.43 2.75 -8.88
CA ALA A 529 -1.33 3.66 -8.58
C ALA A 529 -0.46 3.06 -7.46
N PRO A 530 0.84 3.39 -7.35
CA PRO A 530 1.62 4.15 -8.32
C PRO A 530 2.01 3.30 -9.54
N TYR A 531 2.37 3.99 -10.62
CA TYR A 531 2.56 3.45 -11.95
C TYR A 531 4.02 3.19 -12.30
N MET A 532 4.21 2.45 -13.40
CA MET A 532 5.49 1.95 -13.90
C MET A 532 6.04 0.77 -13.08
N HIS A 533 7.08 0.12 -13.61
CA HIS A 533 7.67 -1.08 -13.01
C HIS A 533 8.22 -0.86 -11.59
N ASP A 534 8.55 0.37 -11.22
CA ASP A 534 9.16 0.75 -9.94
C ASP A 534 8.29 1.69 -9.09
N GLY A 535 7.07 1.99 -9.55
CA GLY A 535 6.15 2.91 -8.85
C GLY A 535 6.62 4.36 -8.86
N SER A 536 7.49 4.76 -9.80
CA SER A 536 8.09 6.11 -9.86
C SER A 536 7.09 7.21 -10.19
N LEU A 537 5.98 6.90 -10.85
CA LEU A 537 4.96 7.88 -11.25
C LEU A 537 3.69 7.66 -10.42
N ARG A 538 3.13 8.73 -9.83
CA ARG A 538 2.06 8.58 -8.83
C ARG A 538 0.66 8.67 -9.41
N THR A 539 0.49 9.47 -10.45
CA THR A 539 -0.80 9.80 -11.05
C THR A 539 -0.83 9.41 -12.52
N LEU A 540 -2.02 9.20 -13.09
CA LEU A 540 -2.14 8.93 -14.54
C LEU A 540 -1.71 10.15 -15.34
N GLU A 541 -1.89 11.35 -14.79
CA GLU A 541 -1.42 12.61 -15.35
C GLU A 541 0.11 12.63 -15.43
N ASP A 542 0.83 12.13 -14.42
CA ASP A 542 2.30 11.99 -14.48
C ASP A 542 2.73 11.03 -15.57
N VAL A 543 1.99 9.92 -15.75
CA VAL A 543 2.21 8.94 -16.82
C VAL A 543 2.03 9.59 -18.19
N ILE A 544 0.91 10.28 -18.41
CA ILE A 544 0.63 10.98 -19.66
C ILE A 544 1.69 12.07 -19.92
N ALA A 545 2.06 12.84 -18.90
CA ALA A 545 3.10 13.85 -19.00
C ALA A 545 4.48 13.25 -19.33
N TYR A 546 4.78 12.06 -18.83
CA TYR A 546 6.00 11.32 -19.16
C TYR A 546 6.04 10.95 -20.65
N TYR A 547 4.96 10.36 -21.17
CA TYR A 547 4.87 10.01 -22.60
C TYR A 547 4.84 11.24 -23.51
N ASN A 548 4.20 12.35 -23.10
CA ASN A 548 4.23 13.61 -23.86
C ASN A 548 5.65 14.19 -24.02
N ARG A 549 6.62 13.80 -23.19
CA ARG A 549 8.03 14.18 -23.32
C ARG A 549 8.85 13.20 -24.17
N GLY A 550 8.27 12.09 -24.60
CA GLY A 550 8.95 11.04 -25.36
C GLY A 550 9.83 10.12 -24.52
N GLY A 551 9.57 10.02 -23.21
CA GLY A 551 10.37 9.21 -22.29
C GLY A 551 11.76 9.78 -21.99
N VAL A 552 12.71 8.93 -21.59
CA VAL A 552 14.12 9.32 -21.37
C VAL A 552 14.97 8.89 -22.59
N PRO A 553 15.46 9.84 -23.41
CA PRO A 553 16.19 9.52 -24.63
C PRO A 553 17.49 8.77 -24.37
N HIS A 554 17.65 7.63 -25.06
CA HIS A 554 18.91 6.87 -25.07
C HIS A 554 18.96 5.91 -26.27
N LYS A 555 20.12 5.28 -26.50
CA LYS A 555 20.29 4.31 -27.58
C LYS A 555 19.58 3.00 -27.21
N GLY A 556 18.53 2.64 -27.95
CA GLY A 556 17.73 1.44 -27.71
C GLY A 556 16.27 1.72 -27.36
N LEU A 557 15.95 2.99 -27.06
CA LEU A 557 14.59 3.46 -26.81
C LEU A 557 13.66 3.10 -27.99
N ASP A 558 12.47 2.58 -27.67
CA ASP A 558 11.52 2.20 -28.71
C ASP A 558 11.02 3.43 -29.49
N PRO A 559 10.91 3.33 -30.83
CA PRO A 559 10.57 4.46 -31.69
C PRO A 559 9.09 4.87 -31.63
N LEU A 560 8.26 4.13 -30.89
CA LEU A 560 6.79 4.29 -30.82
C LEU A 560 6.31 5.16 -29.65
N LEU A 561 7.23 5.82 -28.93
CA LEU A 561 6.93 6.79 -27.87
C LEU A 561 6.55 8.17 -28.38
#